data_AF-A0A0H3LPJ2-F1
#
_entry.id   AF-A0A0H3LPJ2-F1
#
_cell.length_a   1.000
_cell.length_b   1.000
_cell.length_c   1.000
_cell.angle_alpha   90.00
_cell.angle_beta   90.00
_cell.angle_gamma   90.00
#
_symmetry.space_group_name_H-M   'P 1'
#
loop_
_entity.id
_entity.type
_entity.pdbx_description
1 polymer ?
#
loop_
_entity_poly.entity_id
_entity_poly.type
_entity_poly.pdbx_seq_one_letter_code
_entity_poly.pdbx_strand_id
1 'polypeptide(L)'
;MSDNLLVINAGSSSLKFYLYEIAEGDELRPTLGGQLDGIGGSRPHLRIRAQDGHTLLERDVAPTHAADVPGAQEVLGTWLSGHLGGAPCAIGHRVVHGGTQYDAPVLVDDDVLAQLDDLTPLAPLHQPNNLAPIRVIRERRPNIPQVACFDTAFHRTHSPLADRYALPEHLYQEGVRRYGFHGLSYEYIAQRLRRALPEIAGGKIVAAHLGNGVSACAMVDGRSVDSTMGFTALEGLPMGTRPGRLDPGVVLWMMERGMSHDDIEHLLYHDCGLKGLSGIGNDVRELLASDAPAARLALDYFAWRVAEGIAGLGCAMNGIDAIVFTAGIGENAAPVRAAIARHWEWLGVRLDQARNARHGPRISSDDSAIGVYVVRTNEELIIAQHTLALVRQGQA
;
A
#
# COMPACT_ATOMS: atom_id res chain seq x y z
N MET A 1 9.38 2.49 -31.79
CA MET A 1 8.59 1.73 -30.80
C MET A 1 7.73 2.74 -30.08
N SER A 2 6.63 2.34 -29.45
CA SER A 2 5.89 3.28 -28.58
C SER A 2 6.78 3.67 -27.42
N ASP A 3 6.90 4.95 -27.12
CA ASP A 3 7.66 5.45 -25.96
C ASP A 3 6.76 5.55 -24.72
N ASN A 4 5.72 4.71 -24.62
CA ASN A 4 4.76 4.74 -23.53
C ASN A 4 4.84 3.50 -22.64
N LEU A 5 4.82 3.72 -21.33
CA LEU A 5 4.80 2.69 -20.28
C LEU A 5 3.47 2.77 -19.53
N LEU A 6 2.80 1.62 -19.37
CA LEU A 6 1.55 1.53 -18.63
C LEU A 6 1.81 0.91 -17.25
N VAL A 7 1.24 1.48 -16.21
CA VAL A 7 1.22 0.90 -14.85
C VAL A 7 -0.19 0.49 -14.52
N ILE A 8 -0.37 -0.71 -13.95
CA ILE A 8 -1.65 -1.24 -13.49
C ILE A 8 -1.56 -1.60 -12.00
N ASN A 9 -2.51 -1.10 -11.22
CA ASN A 9 -2.68 -1.44 -9.80
C ASN A 9 -4.11 -1.92 -9.58
N ALA A 10 -4.27 -3.24 -9.41
CA ALA A 10 -5.55 -3.90 -9.23
C ALA A 10 -5.78 -4.26 -7.76
N GLY A 11 -6.76 -3.63 -7.12
CA GLY A 11 -7.29 -4.03 -5.81
C GLY A 11 -8.61 -4.78 -5.95
N SER A 12 -9.17 -5.24 -4.83
CA SER A 12 -10.45 -5.98 -4.82
C SER A 12 -11.66 -5.12 -5.21
N SER A 13 -11.64 -3.82 -4.91
CA SER A 13 -12.75 -2.90 -5.17
C SER A 13 -12.39 -1.75 -6.13
N SER A 14 -11.16 -1.71 -6.63
CA SER A 14 -10.68 -0.65 -7.51
C SER A 14 -9.60 -1.14 -8.48
N LEU A 15 -9.60 -0.62 -9.70
CA LEU A 15 -8.56 -0.85 -10.69
C LEU A 15 -8.02 0.50 -11.17
N LYS A 16 -6.74 0.76 -10.88
CA LYS A 16 -6.04 1.99 -11.25
C LYS A 16 -5.06 1.74 -12.38
N PHE A 17 -4.86 2.74 -13.21
CA PHE A 17 -3.82 2.73 -14.22
C PHE A 17 -3.20 4.11 -14.43
N TYR A 18 -1.95 4.12 -14.86
CA TYR A 18 -1.22 5.34 -15.21
C TYR A 18 -0.39 5.11 -16.45
N LEU A 19 -0.39 6.10 -17.33
CA LEU A 19 0.41 6.12 -18.54
C LEU A 19 1.57 7.10 -18.35
N TYR A 20 2.76 6.65 -18.73
CA TYR A 20 3.98 7.46 -18.73
C TYR A 20 4.55 7.51 -20.13
N GLU A 21 4.91 8.70 -20.58
CA GLU A 21 5.82 8.89 -21.70
C GLU A 21 7.26 8.73 -21.20
N ILE A 22 8.09 8.04 -21.97
CA ILE A 22 9.52 7.89 -21.76
C ILE A 22 10.20 8.95 -22.62
N ALA A 23 10.53 10.09 -21.99
CA ALA A 23 11.24 11.18 -22.66
C ALA A 23 12.74 10.88 -22.80
N GLU A 24 13.45 11.79 -23.47
CA GLU A 24 14.90 11.69 -23.65
C GLU A 24 15.63 11.53 -22.30
N GLY A 25 16.61 10.63 -22.24
CA GLY A 25 17.32 10.30 -21.00
C GLY A 25 16.53 9.39 -20.03
N ASP A 26 15.55 8.65 -20.54
CA ASP A 26 14.69 7.74 -19.76
C ASP A 26 13.88 8.44 -18.65
N GLU A 27 13.56 9.73 -18.84
CA GLU A 27 12.70 10.48 -17.92
C GLU A 27 11.24 10.05 -18.09
N LEU A 28 10.62 9.55 -17.02
CA LEU A 28 9.21 9.17 -17.00
C LEU A 28 8.31 10.37 -16.73
N ARG A 29 7.50 10.75 -17.74
CA ARG A 29 6.54 11.85 -17.65
C ARG A 29 5.12 11.30 -17.59
N PRO A 30 4.37 11.49 -16.49
CA PRO A 30 2.98 11.01 -16.42
C PRO A 30 2.13 11.78 -17.44
N THR A 31 1.39 11.07 -18.28
CA THR A 31 0.53 11.69 -19.31
C THR A 31 -0.93 11.69 -18.89
N LEU A 32 -1.41 10.54 -18.40
CA LEU A 32 -2.77 10.39 -17.87
C LEU A 32 -2.82 9.29 -16.81
N GLY A 33 -3.88 9.32 -16.01
CA GLY A 33 -4.18 8.27 -15.05
C GLY A 33 -5.68 8.12 -14.88
N GLY A 34 -6.10 6.93 -14.48
CA GLY A 34 -7.50 6.65 -14.25
C GLY A 34 -7.73 5.57 -13.21
N GLN A 35 -8.96 5.54 -12.73
CA GLN A 35 -9.40 4.63 -11.69
C GLN A 35 -10.85 4.23 -11.97
N LEU A 36 -11.09 2.93 -11.96
CA LEU A 36 -12.42 2.36 -11.86
C LEU A 36 -12.62 1.92 -10.41
N ASP A 37 -13.51 2.59 -9.69
CA ASP A 37 -13.87 2.32 -8.30
C ASP A 37 -15.20 1.57 -8.20
N GLY A 38 -15.45 0.96 -7.04
CA GLY A 38 -16.73 0.31 -6.74
C GLY A 38 -16.93 -1.02 -7.47
N ILE A 39 -15.85 -1.72 -7.82
CA ILE A 39 -15.90 -3.07 -8.41
C ILE A 39 -16.63 -4.01 -7.44
N GLY A 40 -17.55 -4.82 -7.98
CA GLY A 40 -18.44 -5.70 -7.20
C GLY A 40 -19.55 -4.96 -6.45
N GLY A 41 -19.60 -3.63 -6.53
CA GLY A 41 -20.60 -2.79 -5.88
C GLY A 41 -21.78 -2.41 -6.80
N SER A 42 -22.75 -1.69 -6.23
CA SER A 42 -23.95 -1.23 -6.94
C SER A 42 -23.74 0.04 -7.77
N ARG A 43 -22.64 0.76 -7.56
CA ARG A 43 -22.30 1.99 -8.29
C ARG A 43 -20.81 2.04 -8.66
N PRO A 44 -20.34 1.20 -9.58
CA PRO A 44 -18.99 1.31 -10.10
C PRO A 44 -18.84 2.61 -10.90
N HIS A 45 -17.70 3.29 -10.74
CA HIS A 45 -17.48 4.62 -11.29
C HIS A 45 -16.09 4.73 -11.90
N LEU A 46 -16.01 5.16 -13.15
CA LEU A 46 -14.78 5.34 -13.89
C LEU A 46 -14.44 6.83 -13.98
N ARG A 47 -13.26 7.20 -13.49
CA ARG A 47 -12.70 8.54 -13.62
C ARG A 47 -11.31 8.48 -14.24
N ILE A 48 -11.06 9.32 -15.23
CA ILE A 48 -9.79 9.44 -15.94
C ILE A 48 -9.40 10.91 -16.02
N ARG A 49 -8.15 11.21 -15.71
CA ARG A 49 -7.59 12.57 -15.69
C ARG A 49 -6.31 12.64 -16.50
N ALA A 50 -6.11 13.78 -17.15
CA ALA A 50 -4.84 14.16 -17.72
C ALA A 50 -3.86 14.58 -16.61
N GLN A 51 -2.58 14.72 -16.97
CA GLN A 51 -1.52 15.16 -16.07
C GLN A 51 -1.81 16.50 -15.36
N ASP A 52 -2.44 17.44 -16.06
CA ASP A 52 -2.81 18.76 -15.54
C ASP A 52 -4.01 18.72 -14.56
N GLY A 53 -4.56 17.54 -14.31
CA GLY A 53 -5.70 17.31 -13.43
C GLY A 53 -7.05 17.47 -14.10
N HIS A 54 -7.10 17.86 -15.38
CA HIS A 54 -8.35 17.94 -16.14
C HIS A 54 -9.00 16.56 -16.28
N THR A 55 -10.30 16.47 -16.00
CA THR A 55 -11.07 15.23 -16.17
C THR A 55 -11.31 14.96 -17.65
N LEU A 56 -10.70 13.90 -18.17
CA LEU A 56 -10.87 13.43 -19.56
C LEU A 56 -12.16 12.61 -19.72
N LEU A 57 -12.49 11.81 -18.71
CA LEU A 57 -13.70 11.01 -18.67
C LEU A 57 -14.14 10.84 -17.22
N GLU A 58 -15.43 10.99 -16.98
CA GLU A 58 -16.05 10.64 -15.70
C GLU A 58 -17.45 10.09 -15.98
N ARG A 59 -17.68 8.83 -15.61
CA ARG A 59 -18.96 8.16 -15.84
C ARG A 59 -19.20 7.01 -14.89
N ASP A 60 -20.46 6.75 -14.63
CA ASP A 60 -20.87 5.50 -14.00
C ASP A 60 -20.70 4.33 -14.98
N VAL A 61 -20.37 3.16 -14.43
CA VAL A 61 -20.23 1.90 -15.16
C VAL A 61 -21.36 0.99 -14.70
N ALA A 62 -22.02 0.31 -15.64
CA ALA A 62 -23.07 -0.63 -15.29
C ALA A 62 -22.50 -1.71 -14.33
N PRO A 63 -23.19 -2.06 -13.22
CA PRO A 63 -22.71 -3.06 -12.27
C PRO A 63 -22.31 -4.39 -12.92
N THR A 64 -23.02 -4.80 -13.98
CA THR A 64 -22.71 -6.01 -14.75
C THR A 64 -21.36 -5.97 -15.47
N HIS A 65 -20.85 -4.79 -15.81
CA HIS A 65 -19.56 -4.62 -16.49
C HIS A 65 -18.39 -4.42 -15.51
N ALA A 66 -18.65 -4.31 -14.20
CA ALA A 66 -17.63 -4.22 -13.17
C ALA A 66 -18.04 -5.07 -11.95
N ALA A 67 -18.65 -6.23 -12.22
CA ALA A 67 -19.05 -7.19 -11.19
C ALA A 67 -17.83 -7.79 -10.48
N ASP A 68 -16.71 -7.87 -11.20
CA ASP A 68 -15.42 -8.35 -10.72
C ASP A 68 -14.28 -7.60 -11.43
N VAL A 69 -13.04 -7.92 -11.04
CA VAL A 69 -11.83 -7.33 -11.60
C VAL A 69 -11.68 -7.63 -13.10
N PRO A 70 -11.92 -8.86 -13.61
CA PRO A 70 -11.94 -9.14 -15.05
C PRO A 70 -12.90 -8.24 -15.86
N GLY A 71 -14.13 -8.03 -15.39
CA GLY A 71 -15.07 -7.11 -16.04
C GLY A 71 -14.55 -5.68 -16.08
N ALA A 72 -14.02 -5.20 -14.95
CA ALA A 72 -13.41 -3.87 -14.87
C ALA A 72 -12.20 -3.72 -15.83
N GLN A 73 -11.41 -4.78 -16.01
CA GLN A 73 -10.30 -4.80 -16.96
C GLN A 73 -10.77 -4.67 -18.40
N GLU A 74 -11.88 -5.31 -18.77
CA GLU A 74 -12.44 -5.18 -20.12
C GLU A 74 -12.87 -3.74 -20.41
N VAL A 75 -13.54 -3.10 -19.43
CA VAL A 75 -13.95 -1.69 -19.52
C VAL A 75 -12.74 -0.77 -19.72
N LEU A 76 -11.70 -0.93 -18.91
CA LEU A 76 -10.49 -0.12 -19.00
C LEU A 76 -9.67 -0.43 -20.26
N GLY A 77 -9.52 -1.70 -20.60
CA GLY A 77 -8.78 -2.16 -21.77
C GLY A 77 -9.38 -1.67 -23.07
N THR A 78 -10.72 -1.65 -23.17
CA THR A 78 -11.44 -1.06 -24.30
C THR A 78 -11.16 0.44 -24.40
N TRP A 79 -11.23 1.17 -23.29
CA TRP A 79 -10.94 2.60 -23.29
C TRP A 79 -9.48 2.88 -23.67
N LEU A 80 -8.53 2.18 -23.05
CA LEU A 80 -7.09 2.31 -23.30
C LEU A 80 -6.73 2.02 -24.76
N SER A 81 -7.29 0.96 -25.34
CA SER A 81 -7.02 0.60 -26.74
C SER A 81 -7.40 1.71 -27.73
N GLY A 82 -8.41 2.53 -27.40
CA GLY A 82 -8.81 3.68 -28.21
C GLY A 82 -7.98 4.95 -27.99
N HIS A 83 -7.18 5.03 -26.92
CA HIS A 83 -6.54 6.28 -26.47
C HIS A 83 -5.02 6.21 -26.31
N LEU A 84 -4.41 5.02 -26.30
CA LEU A 84 -2.96 4.85 -26.14
C LEU A 84 -2.13 5.25 -27.39
N GLY A 85 -2.77 5.44 -28.55
CA GLY A 85 -2.08 5.72 -29.82
C GLY A 85 -1.18 4.58 -30.32
N GLY A 86 -1.21 3.40 -29.67
CA GLY A 86 -0.37 2.24 -29.94
C GLY A 86 -0.31 1.29 -28.74
N ALA A 87 0.41 0.18 -28.86
CA ALA A 87 0.69 -0.68 -27.71
C ALA A 87 1.78 -0.03 -26.82
N PRO A 88 1.70 -0.10 -25.48
CA PRO A 88 2.80 0.34 -24.62
C PRO A 88 4.05 -0.52 -24.86
N CYS A 89 5.24 0.03 -24.62
CA CYS A 89 6.48 -0.73 -24.72
C CYS A 89 6.63 -1.77 -23.60
N ALA A 90 6.00 -1.53 -22.45
CA ALA A 90 6.00 -2.41 -21.31
C ALA A 90 4.86 -2.07 -20.35
N ILE A 91 4.50 -3.03 -19.50
CA ILE A 91 3.45 -2.85 -18.49
C ILE A 91 3.98 -3.25 -17.12
N GLY A 92 3.90 -2.35 -16.15
CA GLY A 92 4.25 -2.61 -14.76
C GLY A 92 3.00 -2.94 -13.93
N HIS A 93 3.10 -3.97 -13.10
CA HIS A 93 2.02 -4.44 -12.25
C HIS A 93 2.41 -4.38 -10.79
N ARG A 94 1.53 -3.84 -9.95
CA ARG A 94 1.64 -4.03 -8.50
C ARG A 94 1.20 -5.46 -8.15
N VAL A 95 2.06 -6.17 -7.44
CA VAL A 95 1.76 -7.49 -6.85
C VAL A 95 2.01 -7.40 -5.34
N VAL A 96 1.05 -7.82 -4.54
CA VAL A 96 1.15 -7.70 -3.08
C VAL A 96 2.22 -8.63 -2.51
N HIS A 97 2.23 -9.90 -2.90
CA HIS A 97 3.12 -10.89 -2.29
C HIS A 97 4.12 -11.47 -3.31
N GLY A 98 5.42 -11.34 -3.01
CA GLY A 98 6.53 -11.98 -3.76
C GLY A 98 7.09 -13.23 -3.07
N GLY A 99 6.62 -13.55 -1.85
CA GLY A 99 7.06 -14.73 -1.12
C GLY A 99 8.53 -14.63 -0.73
N THR A 100 9.18 -15.77 -0.57
CA THR A 100 10.62 -15.85 -0.29
C THR A 100 11.47 -15.76 -1.55
N GLN A 101 10.87 -15.96 -2.73
CA GLN A 101 11.57 -16.08 -4.00
C GLN A 101 11.80 -14.73 -4.68
N TYR A 102 10.87 -13.78 -4.52
CA TYR A 102 10.92 -12.50 -5.23
C TYR A 102 11.22 -11.34 -4.28
N ASP A 103 12.49 -10.92 -4.26
CA ASP A 103 12.99 -9.80 -3.48
C ASP A 103 13.22 -8.51 -4.27
N ALA A 104 13.00 -8.57 -5.59
CA ALA A 104 13.09 -7.45 -6.51
C ALA A 104 12.01 -7.62 -7.61
N PRO A 105 11.68 -6.55 -8.36
CA PRO A 105 10.81 -6.65 -9.52
C PRO A 105 11.32 -7.66 -10.55
N VAL A 106 10.43 -8.34 -11.26
CA VAL A 106 10.78 -9.34 -12.26
C VAL A 106 9.97 -9.20 -13.54
N LEU A 107 10.58 -9.58 -14.67
CA LEU A 107 9.83 -9.83 -15.90
C LEU A 107 8.94 -11.06 -15.70
N VAL A 108 7.70 -10.97 -16.14
CA VAL A 108 6.71 -12.04 -15.98
C VAL A 108 6.74 -12.99 -17.17
N ASP A 109 6.95 -14.26 -16.89
CA ASP A 109 6.70 -15.39 -17.78
C ASP A 109 5.63 -16.35 -17.18
N ASP A 110 5.44 -17.52 -17.78
CA ASP A 110 4.49 -18.54 -17.30
C ASP A 110 4.89 -19.11 -15.94
N ASP A 111 6.18 -19.32 -15.71
CA ASP A 111 6.69 -19.92 -14.48
C ASP A 111 6.56 -18.94 -13.30
N VAL A 112 6.92 -17.67 -13.52
CA VAL A 112 6.72 -16.58 -12.55
C VAL A 112 5.25 -16.47 -12.19
N LEU A 113 4.35 -16.47 -13.18
CA LEU A 113 2.93 -16.34 -12.95
C LEU A 113 2.36 -17.52 -12.13
N ALA A 114 2.82 -18.75 -12.39
CA ALA A 114 2.43 -19.93 -11.62
C ALA A 114 2.92 -19.83 -10.17
N GLN A 115 4.20 -19.48 -9.97
CA GLN A 115 4.77 -19.32 -8.62
C GLN A 115 4.09 -18.21 -7.82
N LEU A 116 3.68 -17.12 -8.46
CA LEU A 116 2.93 -16.07 -7.80
C LEU A 116 1.50 -16.49 -7.44
N ASP A 117 0.89 -17.40 -8.20
CA ASP A 117 -0.44 -17.93 -7.92
C ASP A 117 -0.44 -18.85 -6.69
N ASP A 118 0.63 -19.63 -6.51
CA ASP A 118 0.85 -20.47 -5.32
C ASP A 118 0.91 -19.65 -4.02
N LEU A 119 1.18 -18.34 -4.10
CA LEU A 119 1.16 -17.41 -2.96
C LEU A 119 -0.23 -16.87 -2.63
N THR A 120 -1.28 -17.23 -3.38
CA THR A 120 -2.65 -16.79 -3.13
C THR A 120 -3.13 -17.02 -1.69
N PRO A 121 -2.86 -18.17 -1.03
CA PRO A 121 -3.24 -18.38 0.37
C PRO A 121 -2.64 -17.34 1.35
N LEU A 122 -1.52 -16.68 1.00
CA LEU A 122 -0.90 -15.66 1.86
C LEU A 122 -1.55 -14.28 1.73
N ALA A 123 -2.23 -14.02 0.62
CA ALA A 123 -2.88 -12.75 0.33
C ALA A 123 -4.17 -12.94 -0.49
N PRO A 124 -5.19 -13.65 0.05
CA PRO A 124 -6.34 -14.12 -0.72
C PRO A 124 -7.18 -12.99 -1.33
N LEU A 125 -7.26 -11.84 -0.67
CA LEU A 125 -8.00 -10.66 -1.17
C LEU A 125 -7.23 -9.82 -2.20
N HIS A 126 -5.94 -10.07 -2.38
CA HIS A 126 -5.07 -9.21 -3.17
C HIS A 126 -4.41 -9.95 -4.33
N GLN A 127 -3.79 -11.09 -4.06
CA GLN A 127 -2.97 -11.81 -5.03
C GLN A 127 -3.78 -12.18 -6.29
N PRO A 128 -4.98 -12.78 -6.22
CA PRO A 128 -5.75 -13.10 -7.43
C PRO A 128 -6.10 -11.86 -8.26
N ASN A 129 -6.45 -10.76 -7.59
CA ASN A 129 -6.77 -9.49 -8.24
C ASN A 129 -5.55 -8.86 -8.92
N ASN A 130 -4.35 -9.03 -8.35
CA ASN A 130 -3.10 -8.56 -8.95
C ASN A 130 -2.68 -9.40 -10.18
N LEU A 131 -2.93 -10.71 -10.16
CA LEU A 131 -2.53 -11.64 -11.23
C LEU A 131 -3.52 -11.69 -12.40
N ALA A 132 -4.80 -11.41 -12.16
CA ALA A 132 -5.83 -11.34 -13.20
C ALA A 132 -5.43 -10.45 -14.41
N PRO A 133 -4.99 -9.18 -14.23
CA PRO A 133 -4.64 -8.34 -15.38
C PRO A 133 -3.41 -8.86 -16.12
N ILE A 134 -2.47 -9.46 -15.39
CA ILE A 134 -1.26 -10.05 -15.96
C ILE A 134 -1.62 -11.19 -16.91
N ARG A 135 -2.49 -12.12 -16.47
CA ARG A 135 -3.00 -13.23 -17.28
C ARG A 135 -3.64 -12.75 -18.57
N VAL A 136 -4.62 -11.84 -18.44
CA VAL A 136 -5.39 -11.33 -19.58
C VAL A 136 -4.49 -10.64 -20.61
N ILE A 137 -3.51 -9.85 -20.16
CA ILE A 137 -2.58 -9.16 -21.06
C ILE A 137 -1.61 -10.15 -21.69
N ARG A 138 -1.08 -11.14 -20.95
CA ARG A 138 -0.20 -12.17 -21.53
C ARG A 138 -0.91 -12.98 -22.62
N GLU A 139 -2.18 -13.33 -22.41
CA GLU A 139 -2.99 -14.04 -23.41
C GLU A 139 -3.28 -13.19 -24.66
N ARG A 140 -3.69 -11.92 -24.47
CA ARG A 140 -4.14 -11.06 -25.57
C ARG A 140 -3.00 -10.34 -26.30
N ARG A 141 -1.88 -10.08 -25.62
CA ARG A 141 -0.75 -9.28 -26.07
C ARG A 141 0.59 -9.89 -25.61
N PRO A 142 0.92 -11.13 -26.01
CA PRO A 142 2.09 -11.86 -25.51
C PRO A 142 3.44 -11.18 -25.78
N ASN A 143 3.51 -10.27 -26.76
CA ASN A 143 4.73 -9.57 -27.14
C ASN A 143 5.01 -8.32 -26.28
N ILE A 144 4.11 -7.93 -25.37
CA ILE A 144 4.33 -6.78 -24.48
C ILE A 144 5.00 -7.30 -23.19
N PRO A 145 6.24 -6.88 -22.88
CA PRO A 145 6.89 -7.19 -21.62
C PRO A 145 6.05 -6.72 -20.43
N GLN A 146 5.87 -7.60 -19.46
CA GLN A 146 5.18 -7.31 -18.20
C GLN A 146 6.14 -7.47 -17.05
N VAL A 147 6.09 -6.54 -16.09
CA VAL A 147 6.93 -6.55 -14.89
C VAL A 147 6.05 -6.61 -13.65
N ALA A 148 6.30 -7.59 -12.78
CA ALA A 148 5.69 -7.65 -11.46
C ALA A 148 6.56 -6.91 -10.44
N CYS A 149 5.99 -5.95 -9.73
CA CYS A 149 6.64 -5.17 -8.66
C CYS A 149 5.98 -5.49 -7.32
N PHE A 150 6.78 -5.93 -6.35
CA PHE A 150 6.26 -6.52 -5.11
C PHE A 150 6.22 -5.55 -3.93
N ASP A 151 5.10 -5.48 -3.21
CA ASP A 151 5.01 -4.72 -1.96
C ASP A 151 5.92 -5.26 -0.84
N THR A 152 6.34 -6.51 -0.96
CA THR A 152 7.17 -7.23 0.01
C THR A 152 8.67 -7.04 -0.23
N ALA A 153 9.07 -6.61 -1.43
CA ALA A 153 10.46 -6.53 -1.87
C ALA A 153 11.31 -5.54 -1.03
N PHE A 154 10.78 -4.35 -0.75
CA PHE A 154 11.49 -3.31 0.02
C PHE A 154 11.91 -3.79 1.43
N HIS A 155 11.18 -4.76 1.98
CA HIS A 155 11.38 -5.29 3.33
C HIS A 155 12.36 -6.46 3.39
N ARG A 156 12.87 -6.96 2.26
CA ARG A 156 13.81 -8.11 2.24
C ARG A 156 15.19 -7.80 2.84
N THR A 157 15.39 -6.55 3.29
CA THR A 157 16.57 -6.11 4.02
C THR A 157 16.47 -6.27 5.54
N HIS A 158 15.36 -6.83 6.04
CA HIS A 158 15.19 -7.19 7.45
C HIS A 158 16.27 -8.14 7.94
N SER A 159 16.73 -7.92 9.17
CA SER A 159 17.60 -8.87 9.85
C SER A 159 16.82 -10.13 10.25
N PRO A 160 17.49 -11.27 10.55
CA PRO A 160 16.82 -12.45 11.08
C PRO A 160 15.98 -12.18 12.34
N LEU A 161 16.33 -11.15 13.13
CA LEU A 161 15.58 -10.76 14.34
C LEU A 161 14.24 -10.10 14.01
N ALA A 162 14.20 -9.25 12.98
CA ALA A 162 12.96 -8.59 12.55
C ALA A 162 12.06 -9.53 11.76
N ASP A 163 12.67 -10.47 11.05
CA ASP A 163 12.00 -11.33 10.09
C ASP A 163 11.38 -12.59 10.72
N ARG A 164 11.92 -13.10 11.84
CA ARG A 164 11.44 -14.33 12.48
C ARG A 164 10.36 -14.09 13.53
N TYR A 165 9.38 -14.99 13.56
CA TYR A 165 8.52 -15.15 14.73
C TYR A 165 9.17 -16.10 15.75
N ALA A 166 8.78 -15.98 17.03
CA ALA A 166 9.17 -16.92 18.08
C ALA A 166 8.40 -18.26 17.94
N LEU A 167 8.59 -18.91 16.79
CA LEU A 167 7.96 -20.16 16.38
C LEU A 167 9.05 -21.20 16.02
N PRO A 168 8.70 -22.50 16.00
CA PRO A 168 9.62 -23.55 15.58
C PRO A 168 10.22 -23.32 14.17
N GLU A 169 11.48 -23.73 13.98
CA GLU A 169 12.23 -23.50 12.73
C GLU A 169 11.55 -24.08 11.47
N HIS A 170 10.86 -25.21 11.57
CA HIS A 170 10.22 -25.82 10.40
C HIS A 170 9.18 -24.90 9.75
N LEU A 171 8.43 -24.13 10.54
CA LEU A 171 7.47 -23.15 10.00
C LEU A 171 8.17 -22.02 9.25
N TYR A 172 9.34 -21.58 9.74
CA TYR A 172 10.14 -20.59 9.03
C TYR A 172 10.66 -21.12 7.69
N GLN A 173 11.06 -22.40 7.63
CA GLN A 173 11.46 -23.09 6.39
C GLN A 173 10.29 -23.24 5.41
N GLU A 174 9.06 -23.38 5.91
CA GLU A 174 7.82 -23.34 5.13
C GLU A 174 7.40 -21.92 4.71
N GLY A 175 8.14 -20.89 5.14
CA GLY A 175 7.94 -19.50 4.73
C GLY A 175 7.20 -18.61 5.74
N VAL A 176 6.92 -19.10 6.96
CA VAL A 176 6.33 -18.28 8.04
C VAL A 176 7.36 -17.30 8.58
N ARG A 177 7.22 -16.04 8.17
CA ARG A 177 8.13 -14.93 8.51
C ARG A 177 7.44 -13.59 8.31
N ARG A 178 8.06 -12.50 8.75
CA ARG A 178 7.60 -11.14 8.49
C ARG A 178 7.92 -10.74 7.06
N TYR A 179 6.90 -10.66 6.21
CA TYR A 179 7.07 -10.16 4.85
C TYR A 179 7.08 -8.63 4.78
N GLY A 180 6.15 -8.00 5.51
CA GLY A 180 5.91 -6.56 5.40
C GLY A 180 5.28 -6.17 4.05
N PHE A 181 4.50 -5.09 4.01
CA PHE A 181 3.81 -4.65 2.79
C PHE A 181 3.84 -3.12 2.68
N HIS A 182 3.28 -2.60 1.58
CA HIS A 182 3.43 -1.21 1.15
C HIS A 182 4.89 -0.82 0.84
N GLY A 183 5.74 -1.80 0.48
CA GLY A 183 7.14 -1.57 0.16
C GLY A 183 7.36 -0.57 -0.97
N LEU A 184 6.51 -0.59 -2.01
CA LEU A 184 6.57 0.40 -3.10
C LEU A 184 6.34 1.84 -2.60
N SER A 185 5.46 2.00 -1.61
CA SER A 185 5.22 3.30 -0.96
C SER A 185 6.44 3.72 -0.15
N TYR A 186 7.00 2.84 0.66
CA TYR A 186 8.20 3.15 1.46
C TYR A 186 9.43 3.41 0.61
N GLU A 187 9.60 2.69 -0.50
CA GLU A 187 10.65 2.95 -1.48
C GLU A 187 10.51 4.36 -2.06
N TYR A 188 9.29 4.75 -2.46
CA TYR A 188 9.03 6.11 -2.91
C TYR A 188 9.37 7.14 -1.83
N ILE A 189 8.96 6.92 -0.59
CA ILE A 189 9.25 7.83 0.52
C ILE A 189 10.77 7.96 0.72
N ALA A 190 11.52 6.86 0.75
CA ALA A 190 12.97 6.88 0.86
C ALA A 190 13.63 7.68 -0.28
N GLN A 191 13.20 7.48 -1.54
CA GLN A 191 13.70 8.27 -2.67
C GLN A 191 13.32 9.75 -2.55
N ARG A 192 12.08 10.06 -2.17
CA ARG A 192 11.57 11.43 -2.06
C ARG A 192 12.26 12.20 -0.95
N LEU A 193 12.54 11.57 0.19
CA LEU A 193 13.27 12.18 1.30
C LEU A 193 14.67 12.59 0.87
N ARG A 194 15.43 11.71 0.19
CA ARG A 194 16.78 12.05 -0.32
C ARG A 194 16.78 13.27 -1.24
N ARG A 195 15.74 13.45 -2.04
CA ARG A 195 15.63 14.57 -2.99
C ARG A 195 15.08 15.85 -2.37
N ALA A 196 14.14 15.75 -1.44
CA ALA A 196 13.34 16.89 -0.98
C ALA A 196 13.66 17.35 0.44
N LEU A 197 14.15 16.43 1.28
CA LEU A 197 14.47 16.62 2.69
C LEU A 197 15.81 15.91 3.00
N PRO A 198 16.90 16.27 2.30
CA PRO A 198 18.20 15.59 2.44
C PRO A 198 18.76 15.65 3.86
N GLU A 199 18.34 16.64 4.66
CA GLU A 199 18.76 16.83 6.04
C GLU A 199 18.30 15.71 6.99
N ILE A 200 17.21 15.01 6.66
CA ILE A 200 16.71 13.88 7.46
C ILE A 200 16.88 12.53 6.76
N ALA A 201 17.19 12.49 5.47
CA ALA A 201 17.09 11.28 4.65
C ALA A 201 18.03 10.13 5.07
N GLY A 202 19.13 10.43 5.76
CA GLY A 202 20.05 9.45 6.35
C GLY A 202 19.78 9.09 7.81
N GLY A 203 18.69 9.61 8.40
CA GLY A 203 18.35 9.39 9.81
C GLY A 203 17.61 8.07 10.06
N LYS A 204 17.21 7.89 11.33
CA LYS A 204 16.31 6.84 11.81
C LYS A 204 14.87 7.29 11.62
N ILE A 205 14.23 6.81 10.56
CA ILE A 205 12.92 7.31 10.12
C ILE A 205 11.88 6.22 10.31
N VAL A 206 10.74 6.56 10.92
CA VAL A 206 9.54 5.73 10.81
C VAL A 206 8.59 6.36 9.79
N ALA A 207 8.35 5.67 8.68
CA ALA A 207 7.30 6.06 7.72
C ALA A 207 6.01 5.30 8.02
N ALA A 208 4.90 6.02 8.15
CA ALA A 208 3.57 5.51 8.46
C ALA A 208 2.66 5.69 7.24
N HIS A 209 2.43 4.60 6.52
CA HIS A 209 1.46 4.52 5.44
C HIS A 209 0.07 4.31 6.04
N LEU A 210 -0.73 5.37 6.13
CA LEU A 210 -2.07 5.32 6.70
C LEU A 210 -3.11 5.47 5.56
N GLY A 211 -3.65 4.35 5.10
CA GLY A 211 -4.74 4.28 4.12
C GLY A 211 -5.86 3.34 4.60
N ASN A 212 -6.57 2.68 3.68
CA ASN A 212 -7.50 1.62 4.09
C ASN A 212 -6.75 0.40 4.65
N GLY A 213 -5.55 0.15 4.14
CA GLY A 213 -4.50 -0.61 4.82
C GLY A 213 -3.57 0.34 5.58
N VAL A 214 -3.13 -0.09 6.75
CA VAL A 214 -2.34 0.76 7.65
C VAL A 214 -1.11 0.00 8.10
N SER A 215 0.07 0.59 7.89
CA SER A 215 1.33 0.03 8.35
C SER A 215 2.34 1.12 8.63
N ALA A 216 3.41 0.78 9.34
CA ALA A 216 4.59 1.62 9.46
C ALA A 216 5.87 0.80 9.21
N CYS A 217 6.91 1.47 8.72
CA CYS A 217 8.22 0.91 8.42
C CYS A 217 9.31 1.71 9.13
N ALA A 218 10.17 1.02 9.88
CA ALA A 218 11.42 1.58 10.38
C ALA A 218 12.45 1.58 9.25
N MET A 219 13.13 2.70 9.05
CA MET A 219 14.14 2.88 8.02
C MET A 219 15.41 3.50 8.55
N VAL A 220 16.54 2.92 8.19
CA VAL A 220 17.88 3.48 8.40
C VAL A 220 18.53 3.65 7.03
N ASP A 221 19.03 4.85 6.72
CA ASP A 221 19.57 5.20 5.40
C ASP A 221 18.61 4.92 4.22
N GLY A 222 17.30 4.99 4.50
CA GLY A 222 16.24 4.67 3.54
C GLY A 222 16.10 3.18 3.21
N ARG A 223 16.62 2.28 4.06
CA ARG A 223 16.43 0.82 3.96
C ARG A 223 15.53 0.33 5.08
N SER A 224 14.60 -0.58 4.78
CA SER A 224 13.71 -1.15 5.80
C SER A 224 14.49 -2.01 6.79
N VAL A 225 14.34 -1.75 8.09
CA VAL A 225 14.94 -2.57 9.14
C VAL A 225 13.90 -3.35 9.97
N ASP A 226 12.66 -2.86 10.00
CA ASP A 226 11.49 -3.50 10.61
C ASP A 226 10.19 -2.91 10.04
N SER A 227 9.05 -3.60 10.18
CA SER A 227 7.74 -3.15 9.72
C SER A 227 6.60 -3.72 10.57
N THR A 228 5.50 -2.99 10.70
CA THR A 228 4.38 -3.43 11.53
C THR A 228 3.59 -4.60 10.93
N MET A 229 3.51 -4.68 9.60
CA MET A 229 2.84 -5.80 8.95
C MET A 229 3.74 -7.03 8.90
N GLY A 230 3.10 -8.19 8.86
CA GLY A 230 3.69 -9.48 9.20
C GLY A 230 3.84 -10.44 8.06
N PHE A 231 3.56 -11.70 8.40
CA PHE A 231 3.31 -12.80 7.47
C PHE A 231 2.18 -12.46 6.49
N THR A 232 1.14 -11.78 6.97
CA THR A 232 0.03 -11.28 6.15
C THR A 232 -0.19 -9.81 6.41
N ALA A 233 -1.03 -9.19 5.57
CA ALA A 233 -1.47 -7.81 5.75
C ALA A 233 -2.51 -7.64 6.89
N LEU A 234 -2.75 -8.66 7.75
CA LEU A 234 -3.57 -8.55 8.95
C LEU A 234 -2.81 -8.04 10.17
N GLU A 235 -1.52 -8.40 10.31
CA GLU A 235 -0.73 -8.02 11.49
C GLU A 235 -0.47 -6.50 11.52
N GLY A 236 -0.26 -5.98 12.74
CA GLY A 236 0.30 -4.64 12.95
C GLY A 236 -0.74 -3.66 13.46
N LEU A 237 -0.94 -2.57 12.72
CA LEU A 237 -1.79 -1.46 13.12
C LEU A 237 -3.27 -1.77 12.84
N PRO A 238 -4.22 -1.29 13.65
CA PRO A 238 -5.63 -1.38 13.29
C PRO A 238 -5.89 -0.62 11.99
N MET A 239 -6.81 -1.12 11.17
CA MET A 239 -7.07 -0.58 9.84
C MET A 239 -8.57 -0.31 9.66
N GLY A 240 -9.01 -0.02 8.43
CA GLY A 240 -10.42 0.20 8.15
C GLY A 240 -11.31 -0.97 8.57
N THR A 241 -10.98 -2.18 8.11
CA THR A 241 -11.77 -3.41 8.33
C THR A 241 -10.97 -4.56 8.97
N ARG A 242 -9.69 -4.33 9.28
CA ARG A 242 -8.77 -5.34 9.83
C ARG A 242 -8.37 -5.00 11.26
N PRO A 243 -8.22 -5.99 12.15
CA PRO A 243 -7.99 -5.73 13.56
C PRO A 243 -6.57 -5.22 13.87
N GLY A 244 -5.60 -5.51 13.00
CA GLY A 244 -4.19 -5.34 13.34
C GLY A 244 -3.74 -6.42 14.33
N ARG A 245 -2.89 -6.05 15.28
CA ARG A 245 -2.42 -6.94 16.37
C ARG A 245 -3.61 -7.44 17.22
N LEU A 246 -3.85 -8.74 17.15
CA LEU A 246 -4.85 -9.49 17.91
C LEU A 246 -4.16 -10.66 18.64
N ASP A 247 -4.67 -11.02 19.82
CA ASP A 247 -4.22 -12.22 20.53
C ASP A 247 -4.65 -13.49 19.75
N PRO A 248 -3.72 -14.39 19.36
CA PRO A 248 -4.07 -15.65 18.71
C PRO A 248 -5.07 -16.51 19.51
N GLY A 249 -5.12 -16.38 20.84
CA GLY A 249 -6.11 -17.05 21.67
C GLY A 249 -7.56 -16.68 21.34
N VAL A 250 -7.81 -15.48 20.80
CA VAL A 250 -9.14 -15.08 20.32
C VAL A 250 -9.55 -15.91 19.10
N VAL A 251 -8.61 -16.22 18.21
CA VAL A 251 -8.85 -17.07 17.03
C VAL A 251 -9.19 -18.49 17.47
N LEU A 252 -8.41 -19.06 18.38
CA LEU A 252 -8.67 -20.39 18.94
C LEU A 252 -10.05 -20.47 19.62
N TRP A 253 -10.39 -19.45 20.41
CA TRP A 253 -11.70 -19.36 21.05
C TRP A 253 -12.87 -19.29 20.04
N MET A 254 -12.72 -18.58 18.92
CA MET A 254 -13.72 -18.55 17.86
C MET A 254 -13.92 -19.93 17.21
N MET A 255 -12.83 -20.67 16.99
CA MET A 255 -12.88 -22.04 16.46
C MET A 255 -13.58 -23.00 17.44
N GLU A 256 -13.29 -22.90 18.74
CA GLU A 256 -13.97 -23.68 19.78
C GLU A 256 -15.49 -23.40 19.84
N ARG A 257 -15.92 -22.23 19.39
CA ARG A 257 -17.33 -21.87 19.24
C ARG A 257 -17.98 -22.37 17.94
N GLY A 258 -17.24 -23.13 17.14
CA GLY A 258 -17.73 -23.72 15.90
C GLY A 258 -17.71 -22.79 14.70
N MET A 259 -17.01 -21.64 14.77
CA MET A 259 -16.78 -20.82 13.58
C MET A 259 -15.84 -21.55 12.62
N SER A 260 -16.19 -21.56 11.33
CA SER A 260 -15.33 -22.17 10.31
C SER A 260 -14.11 -21.28 10.01
N HIS A 261 -13.14 -21.84 9.29
CA HIS A 261 -12.02 -21.09 8.74
C HIS A 261 -12.51 -19.85 7.96
N ASP A 262 -13.46 -20.04 7.06
CA ASP A 262 -13.96 -18.98 6.19
C ASP A 262 -14.73 -17.90 6.96
N ASP A 263 -15.48 -18.28 8.00
CA ASP A 263 -16.16 -17.31 8.88
C ASP A 263 -15.15 -16.42 9.62
N ILE A 264 -14.08 -17.02 10.13
CA ILE A 264 -13.02 -16.30 10.85
C ILE A 264 -12.23 -15.42 9.88
N GLU A 265 -11.85 -15.94 8.71
CA GLU A 265 -11.18 -15.17 7.67
C GLU A 265 -12.02 -13.95 7.28
N HIS A 266 -13.31 -14.16 6.99
CA HIS A 266 -14.22 -13.09 6.64
C HIS A 266 -14.29 -12.01 7.73
N LEU A 267 -14.48 -12.42 8.99
CA LEU A 267 -14.52 -11.53 10.13
C LEU A 267 -13.24 -10.67 10.22
N LEU A 268 -12.06 -11.32 10.15
CA LEU A 268 -10.77 -10.65 10.30
C LEU A 268 -10.44 -9.68 9.16
N TYR A 269 -10.90 -9.97 7.93
CA TYR A 269 -10.61 -9.11 6.79
C TYR A 269 -11.66 -8.03 6.51
N HIS A 270 -12.93 -8.26 6.85
CA HIS A 270 -14.05 -7.42 6.42
C HIS A 270 -14.82 -6.74 7.54
N ASP A 271 -14.83 -7.28 8.77
CA ASP A 271 -15.74 -6.85 9.83
C ASP A 271 -15.03 -6.31 11.09
N CYS A 272 -13.70 -6.30 11.11
CA CYS A 272 -12.89 -5.81 12.21
C CYS A 272 -12.50 -4.32 12.05
N GLY A 273 -11.48 -3.88 12.79
CA GLY A 273 -10.87 -2.56 12.66
C GLY A 273 -11.79 -1.41 13.07
N LEU A 274 -11.66 -0.28 12.38
CA LEU A 274 -12.52 0.89 12.58
C LEU A 274 -14.00 0.57 12.37
N LYS A 275 -14.34 -0.25 11.38
CA LYS A 275 -15.71 -0.71 11.12
C LYS A 275 -16.26 -1.49 12.32
N GLY A 276 -15.52 -2.50 12.78
CA GLY A 276 -15.94 -3.35 13.89
C GLY A 276 -16.09 -2.59 15.21
N LEU A 277 -15.17 -1.66 15.50
CA LEU A 277 -15.22 -0.87 16.75
C LEU A 277 -16.29 0.22 16.72
N SER A 278 -16.50 0.88 15.58
CA SER A 278 -17.47 1.97 15.47
C SER A 278 -18.90 1.47 15.27
N GLY A 279 -19.09 0.33 14.61
CA GLY A 279 -20.39 -0.13 14.13
C GLY A 279 -21.00 0.76 13.03
N ILE A 280 -20.23 1.70 12.46
CA ILE A 280 -20.70 2.65 11.43
C ILE A 280 -20.09 2.28 10.08
N GLY A 281 -18.75 2.30 10.00
CA GLY A 281 -18.03 2.14 8.75
C GLY A 281 -16.52 2.20 8.95
N ASN A 282 -15.78 1.99 7.86
CA ASN A 282 -14.31 2.04 7.85
C ASN A 282 -13.73 3.40 7.40
N ASP A 283 -14.56 4.33 6.93
CA ASP A 283 -14.11 5.63 6.42
C ASP A 283 -13.86 6.62 7.56
N VAL A 284 -12.60 7.02 7.74
CA VAL A 284 -12.20 7.98 8.77
C VAL A 284 -12.91 9.34 8.63
N ARG A 285 -13.28 9.76 7.42
CA ARG A 285 -14.03 11.02 7.21
C ARG A 285 -15.44 10.93 7.79
N GLU A 286 -16.10 9.78 7.60
CA GLU A 286 -17.40 9.50 8.18
C GLU A 286 -17.32 9.44 9.71
N LEU A 287 -16.31 8.76 10.24
CA LEU A 287 -16.11 8.66 11.69
C LEU A 287 -15.79 10.00 12.34
N LEU A 288 -14.99 10.86 11.69
CA LEU A 288 -14.67 12.21 12.19
C LEU A 288 -15.88 13.14 12.17
N ALA A 289 -16.84 12.92 11.26
CA ALA A 289 -18.06 13.72 11.16
C ALA A 289 -19.18 13.21 12.09
N SER A 290 -18.99 12.07 12.75
CA SER A 290 -19.98 11.45 13.62
C SER A 290 -19.81 11.88 15.07
N ASP A 291 -20.91 12.27 15.72
CA ASP A 291 -20.97 12.54 17.16
C ASP A 291 -21.14 11.26 18.00
N ALA A 292 -21.19 10.08 17.36
CA ALA A 292 -21.41 8.81 18.05
C ALA A 292 -20.22 8.46 18.97
N PRO A 293 -20.46 8.08 20.24
CA PRO A 293 -19.39 7.65 21.15
C PRO A 293 -18.54 6.50 20.61
N ALA A 294 -19.14 5.59 19.83
CA ALA A 294 -18.44 4.48 19.19
C ALA A 294 -17.47 4.94 18.08
N ALA A 295 -17.82 6.00 17.32
CA ALA A 295 -16.92 6.60 16.34
C ALA A 295 -15.68 7.19 17.01
N ARG A 296 -15.90 7.91 18.12
CA ARG A 296 -14.83 8.47 18.94
C ARG A 296 -13.93 7.38 19.52
N LEU A 297 -14.51 6.32 20.09
CA LEU A 297 -13.75 5.17 20.60
C LEU A 297 -12.88 4.54 19.50
N ALA A 298 -13.43 4.31 18.31
CA ALA A 298 -12.69 3.72 17.20
C ALA A 298 -11.50 4.60 16.77
N LEU A 299 -11.69 5.92 16.67
CA LEU A 299 -10.63 6.86 16.29
C LEU A 299 -9.56 7.02 17.39
N ASP A 300 -9.96 7.10 18.66
CA ASP A 300 -9.03 7.20 19.78
C ASP A 300 -8.21 5.89 19.92
N TYR A 301 -8.84 4.73 19.76
CA TYR A 301 -8.15 3.43 19.72
C TYR A 301 -7.17 3.36 18.55
N PHE A 302 -7.59 3.77 17.35
CA PHE A 302 -6.73 3.84 16.17
C PHE A 302 -5.50 4.72 16.42
N ALA A 303 -5.71 5.95 16.92
CA ALA A 303 -4.64 6.89 17.17
C ALA A 303 -3.63 6.35 18.19
N TRP A 304 -4.12 5.76 19.29
CA TRP A 304 -3.28 5.16 20.32
C TRP A 304 -2.46 3.98 19.79
N ARG A 305 -3.09 3.03 19.09
CA ARG A 305 -2.39 1.82 18.59
C ARG A 305 -1.42 2.12 17.46
N VAL A 306 -1.73 3.10 16.60
CA VAL A 306 -0.77 3.62 15.61
C VAL A 306 0.42 4.26 16.31
N ALA A 307 0.18 5.08 17.35
CA ALA A 307 1.24 5.69 18.12
C ALA A 307 2.15 4.67 18.81
N GLU A 308 1.56 3.65 19.44
CA GLU A 308 2.27 2.55 20.08
C GLU A 308 3.13 1.76 19.09
N GLY A 309 2.56 1.37 17.94
CA GLY A 309 3.28 0.59 16.94
C GLY A 309 4.48 1.35 16.35
N ILE A 310 4.33 2.65 16.08
CA ILE A 310 5.42 3.50 15.60
C ILE A 310 6.50 3.69 16.67
N ALA A 311 6.12 3.91 17.93
CA ALA A 311 7.09 4.02 19.02
C ALA A 311 7.87 2.72 19.21
N GLY A 312 7.20 1.57 19.09
CA GLY A 312 7.82 0.23 19.18
C GLY A 312 8.87 -0.02 18.10
N LEU A 313 8.65 0.46 16.87
CA LEU A 313 9.62 0.39 15.78
C LEU A 313 10.94 1.14 16.08
N GLY A 314 10.93 2.12 17.00
CA GLY A 314 12.13 2.79 17.47
C GLY A 314 13.14 1.84 18.13
N CYS A 315 12.69 0.70 18.66
CA CYS A 315 13.57 -0.33 19.23
C CYS A 315 14.49 -0.96 18.17
N ALA A 316 14.03 -1.10 16.92
CA ALA A 316 14.84 -1.65 15.83
C ALA A 316 16.01 -0.74 15.43
N MET A 317 15.92 0.56 15.75
CA MET A 317 16.89 1.59 15.36
C MET A 317 17.60 2.24 16.56
N ASN A 318 17.23 1.88 17.79
CA ASN A 318 17.63 2.58 19.02
C ASN A 318 17.34 4.08 18.97
N GLY A 319 16.10 4.45 18.64
CA GLY A 319 15.63 5.84 18.55
C GLY A 319 14.89 6.16 17.25
N ILE A 320 14.30 7.35 17.20
CA ILE A 320 13.57 7.86 16.04
C ILE A 320 13.95 9.33 15.89
N ASP A 321 14.49 9.70 14.72
CA ASP A 321 14.84 11.09 14.39
C ASP A 321 13.66 11.79 13.70
N ALA A 322 12.93 11.05 12.85
CA ALA A 322 11.79 11.57 12.11
C ALA A 322 10.65 10.56 11.95
N ILE A 323 9.42 11.06 11.93
CA ILE A 323 8.20 10.31 11.61
C ILE A 323 7.57 10.92 10.37
N VAL A 324 7.24 10.10 9.38
CA VAL A 324 6.62 10.54 8.12
C VAL A 324 5.23 9.94 7.98
N PHE A 325 4.20 10.77 7.87
CA PHE A 325 2.87 10.32 7.48
C PHE A 325 2.69 10.37 5.96
N THR A 326 2.11 9.31 5.41
CA THR A 326 1.82 9.19 3.98
C THR A 326 0.50 8.44 3.73
N ALA A 327 0.07 8.34 2.47
CA ALA A 327 -1.17 7.73 2.00
C ALA A 327 -2.45 8.47 2.44
N GLY A 328 -3.62 7.95 2.07
CA GLY A 328 -4.89 8.67 2.12
C GLY A 328 -5.23 9.35 3.46
N ILE A 329 -5.17 8.62 4.57
CA ILE A 329 -5.40 9.16 5.92
C ILE A 329 -4.20 10.00 6.35
N GLY A 330 -2.98 9.50 6.16
CA GLY A 330 -1.76 10.15 6.65
C GLY A 330 -1.50 11.51 5.99
N GLU A 331 -1.88 11.68 4.73
CA GLU A 331 -1.75 12.93 3.98
C GLU A 331 -2.89 13.91 4.31
N ASN A 332 -4.12 13.43 4.46
CA ASN A 332 -5.31 14.29 4.44
C ASN A 332 -6.00 14.48 5.80
N ALA A 333 -5.84 13.58 6.77
CA ALA A 333 -6.55 13.65 8.04
C ALA A 333 -5.70 14.34 9.13
N ALA A 334 -5.61 15.68 9.07
CA ALA A 334 -4.89 16.46 10.08
C ALA A 334 -5.34 16.19 11.54
N PRO A 335 -6.65 15.99 11.84
CA PRO A 335 -7.08 15.62 13.20
C PRO A 335 -6.52 14.26 13.66
N VAL A 336 -6.40 13.28 12.77
CA VAL A 336 -5.87 11.94 13.08
C VAL A 336 -4.38 12.03 13.38
N ARG A 337 -3.61 12.76 12.56
CA ARG A 337 -2.18 13.01 12.84
C ARG A 337 -1.98 13.69 14.19
N ALA A 338 -2.83 14.67 14.53
CA ALA A 338 -2.76 15.35 15.82
C ALA A 338 -3.09 14.42 16.99
N ALA A 339 -4.09 13.55 16.85
CA ALA A 339 -4.45 12.56 17.87
C ALA A 339 -3.30 11.55 18.10
N ILE A 340 -2.69 11.04 17.02
CA ILE A 340 -1.53 10.13 17.10
C ILE A 340 -0.35 10.85 17.78
N ALA A 341 0.02 12.04 17.30
CA ALA A 341 1.21 12.76 17.77
C ALA A 341 1.14 13.12 19.27
N ARG A 342 -0.06 13.34 19.82
CA ARG A 342 -0.27 13.58 21.25
C ARG A 342 0.28 12.45 22.12
N HIS A 343 0.19 11.21 21.66
CA HIS A 343 0.72 10.05 22.39
C HIS A 343 2.26 9.97 22.39
N TRP A 344 2.95 10.86 21.67
CA TRP A 344 4.42 10.94 21.63
C TRP A 344 4.96 12.20 22.32
N GLU A 345 4.13 13.01 22.97
CA GLU A 345 4.60 14.22 23.69
C GLU A 345 5.64 13.88 24.76
N TRP A 346 5.50 12.73 25.41
CA TRP A 346 6.47 12.23 26.39
C TRP A 346 7.82 11.80 25.76
N LEU A 347 7.85 11.53 24.45
CA LEU A 347 9.07 11.31 23.66
C LEU A 347 9.66 12.63 23.13
N GLY A 348 9.06 13.78 23.45
CA GLY A 348 9.51 15.09 23.00
C GLY A 348 8.97 15.51 21.63
N VAL A 349 7.95 14.82 21.08
CA VAL A 349 7.23 15.30 19.89
C VAL A 349 6.40 16.53 20.25
N ARG A 350 6.57 17.60 19.49
CA ARG A 350 5.76 18.82 19.57
C ARG A 350 5.18 19.15 18.20
N LEU A 351 3.86 19.10 18.09
CA LEU A 351 3.17 19.36 16.82
C LEU A 351 2.82 20.84 16.67
N ASP A 352 3.10 21.42 15.50
CA ASP A 352 2.60 22.73 15.11
C ASP A 352 1.23 22.55 14.43
N GLN A 353 0.17 23.00 15.09
CA GLN A 353 -1.20 22.82 14.59
C GLN A 353 -1.44 23.53 13.24
N ALA A 354 -0.81 24.68 13.01
CA ALA A 354 -0.98 25.43 11.77
C ALA A 354 -0.21 24.80 10.60
N ARG A 355 0.97 24.20 10.85
CA ARG A 355 1.69 23.40 9.86
C ARG A 355 0.95 22.09 9.58
N ASN A 356 0.42 21.44 10.61
CA ASN A 356 -0.38 20.23 10.47
C ASN A 356 -1.65 20.45 9.62
N ALA A 357 -2.38 21.55 9.86
CA ALA A 357 -3.55 21.91 9.06
C ALA A 357 -3.23 22.25 7.59
N ARG A 358 -1.98 22.61 7.28
CA ARG A 358 -1.49 22.85 5.91
C ARG A 358 -0.90 21.61 5.23
N HIS A 359 -0.92 20.45 5.90
CA HIS A 359 -0.45 19.17 5.36
C HIS A 359 1.05 19.13 5.01
N GLY A 360 1.88 19.79 5.82
CA GLY A 360 3.34 19.65 5.80
C GLY A 360 4.08 20.63 4.87
N PRO A 361 5.31 20.27 4.41
CA PRO A 361 5.94 18.96 4.59
C PRO A 361 6.38 18.69 6.04
N ARG A 362 6.89 19.67 6.80
CA ARG A 362 7.14 19.53 8.25
C ARG A 362 5.92 20.01 9.04
N ILE A 363 5.42 19.18 9.94
CA ILE A 363 4.26 19.48 10.80
C ILE A 363 4.60 19.55 12.29
N SER A 364 5.82 19.16 12.69
CA SER A 364 6.32 19.46 14.04
C SER A 364 6.75 20.92 14.16
N SER A 365 6.78 21.43 15.40
CA SER A 365 7.46 22.68 15.73
C SER A 365 8.98 22.52 15.64
N ASP A 366 9.68 23.64 15.71
CA ASP A 366 11.14 23.69 15.57
C ASP A 366 11.88 23.19 16.83
N ASP A 367 11.23 23.24 17.99
CA ASP A 367 11.70 22.73 19.29
C ASP A 367 11.29 21.27 19.58
N SER A 368 10.66 20.59 18.61
CA SER A 368 10.35 19.16 18.70
C SER A 368 11.62 18.32 18.61
N ALA A 369 11.81 17.38 19.55
CA ALA A 369 12.98 16.50 19.56
C ALA A 369 12.97 15.50 18.39
N ILE A 370 11.78 15.08 17.97
CA ILE A 370 11.55 14.20 16.81
C ILE A 370 10.82 15.01 15.75
N GLY A 371 11.35 15.04 14.52
CA GLY A 371 10.69 15.71 13.41
C GLY A 371 9.45 14.95 12.94
N VAL A 372 8.35 15.64 12.65
CA VAL A 372 7.14 15.01 12.10
C VAL A 372 6.81 15.63 10.76
N TYR A 373 6.58 14.79 9.76
CA TYR A 373 6.42 15.20 8.36
C TYR A 373 5.20 14.57 7.70
N VAL A 374 4.72 15.21 6.63
CA VAL A 374 3.74 14.67 5.69
C VAL A 374 4.39 14.64 4.32
N VAL A 375 4.50 13.45 3.74
CA VAL A 375 5.11 13.26 2.41
C VAL A 375 4.16 12.38 1.61
N ARG A 376 3.66 12.89 0.48
CA ARG A 376 2.75 12.14 -0.38
C ARG A 376 3.47 10.98 -1.05
N THR A 377 2.87 9.79 -1.07
CA THR A 377 3.43 8.63 -1.79
C THR A 377 3.06 8.65 -3.27
N ASN A 378 3.86 8.00 -4.11
CA ASN A 378 3.52 7.70 -5.51
C ASN A 378 4.10 6.32 -5.87
N GLU A 379 3.31 5.28 -5.58
CA GLU A 379 3.69 3.89 -5.82
C GLU A 379 3.83 3.63 -7.33
N GLU A 380 2.98 4.26 -8.13
CA GLU A 380 2.91 4.04 -9.56
C GLU A 380 4.15 4.56 -10.28
N LEU A 381 4.79 5.62 -9.77
CA LEU A 381 6.09 6.06 -10.28
C LEU A 381 7.20 5.03 -10.01
N ILE A 382 7.20 4.38 -8.84
CA ILE A 382 8.19 3.33 -8.52
C ILE A 382 8.02 2.13 -9.44
N ILE A 383 6.77 1.70 -9.65
CA ILE A 383 6.47 0.61 -10.60
C ILE A 383 6.95 0.98 -12.01
N ALA A 384 6.69 2.21 -12.46
CA ALA A 384 7.14 2.66 -13.78
C ALA A 384 8.68 2.67 -13.89
N GLN A 385 9.39 3.15 -12.87
CA GLN A 385 10.86 3.17 -12.84
C GLN A 385 11.45 1.75 -12.90
N HIS A 386 10.94 0.84 -12.07
CA HIS A 386 11.37 -0.56 -12.07
C HIS A 386 11.10 -1.26 -13.40
N THR A 387 9.93 -0.99 -13.98
CA THR A 387 9.54 -1.55 -15.28
C THR A 387 10.47 -1.07 -16.40
N LEU A 388 10.76 0.23 -16.45
CA LEU A 388 11.67 0.80 -17.43
C LEU A 388 13.09 0.23 -17.27
N ALA A 389 13.59 0.16 -16.03
CA ALA A 389 14.93 -0.36 -15.73
C ALA A 389 15.12 -1.80 -16.23
N LEU A 390 14.18 -2.70 -15.93
CA LEU A 390 14.27 -4.11 -16.36
C LEU A 390 14.18 -4.27 -17.88
N VAL A 391 13.30 -3.52 -18.53
CA VAL A 391 13.11 -3.62 -19.98
C VAL A 391 14.33 -3.07 -20.74
N ARG A 392 15.01 -2.05 -20.20
CA ARG A 392 16.29 -1.56 -20.76
C ARG A 392 17.43 -2.55 -20.56
N GLN A 393 17.50 -3.21 -19.41
CA GLN A 393 18.53 -4.25 -19.16
C GLN A 393 18.39 -5.45 -20.10
N GLY A 394 17.16 -5.87 -20.43
CA GLY A 394 16.91 -6.95 -21.39
C GLY A 394 17.14 -6.59 -22.86
N GLN A 395 17.35 -5.31 -23.17
CA GLN A 395 17.65 -4.80 -24.51
C GLN A 395 19.15 -4.55 -24.74
N ALA A 396 19.96 -4.53 -23.68
CA ALA A 396 21.41 -4.40 -23.70
C ALA A 396 22.08 -5.79 -23.77
#